data_AF-A0A5C6EV14-F1
#
_entry.id   AF-A0A5C6EV14-F1
#
_cell.length_a   1.000
_cell.length_b   1.000
_cell.length_c   1.000
_cell.angle_alpha   90.00
_cell.angle_beta   90.00
_cell.angle_gamma   90.00
#
_symmetry.space_group_name_H-M   'P 1'
#
loop_
_entity.id
_entity.type
_entity.pdbx_description
1 polymer ?
#
loop_
_entity_poly.entity_id
_entity_poly.type
_entity_poly.pdbx_seq_one_letter_code
_entity_poly.pdbx_strand_id
1 'polypeptide(L)'
;MADLLIRDTNRDELIRDTAEAVAKLLRSENASEAMPMLVDGDEMARLAGISRPTIDRAVRSGLIPSIMVGRARRFRPAAVITALESASRE
;
A
#
# COMPACT_ATOMS: atom_id res chain seq x y z
N MET A 1 -34.81 21.91 21.04
CA MET A 1 -33.83 22.88 20.47
C MET A 1 -32.78 22.25 19.56
N ALA A 2 -32.56 20.92 19.55
CA ALA A 2 -31.73 20.25 18.54
C ALA A 2 -32.40 20.15 17.15
N ASP A 3 -33.74 20.12 17.12
CA ASP A 3 -34.55 19.92 15.92
C ASP A 3 -34.56 21.11 14.93
N LEU A 4 -34.08 22.28 15.38
CA LEU A 4 -33.94 23.49 14.55
C LEU A 4 -32.56 23.60 13.89
N LEU A 5 -31.52 23.00 14.47
CA LEU A 5 -30.15 23.06 13.94
C LEU A 5 -29.94 22.15 12.73
N ILE A 6 -30.78 21.13 12.55
CA ILE A 6 -30.69 20.18 11.42
C ILE A 6 -31.43 20.72 10.18
N ARG A 7 -32.37 21.67 10.33
CA ARG A 7 -33.21 22.16 9.22
C ARG A 7 -32.48 23.09 8.25
N ASP A 8 -31.45 23.79 8.70
CA ASP A 8 -30.64 24.71 7.87
C ASP A 8 -29.32 24.11 7.39
N THR A 9 -29.03 22.85 7.75
CA THR A 9 -27.82 22.18 7.29
C THR A 9 -28.02 21.70 5.86
N ASN A 10 -27.22 22.24 4.94
CA ASN A 10 -27.15 21.73 3.59
C ASN A 10 -26.66 20.27 3.63
N ARG A 11 -27.52 19.35 3.21
CA ARG A 11 -27.24 17.91 3.21
C ARG A 11 -25.94 17.57 2.49
N ASP A 12 -25.67 18.24 1.38
CA ASP A 12 -24.49 17.94 0.54
C ASP A 12 -23.19 18.41 1.20
N GLU A 13 -23.27 19.50 1.97
CA GLU A 13 -22.16 20.00 2.78
C GLU A 13 -21.86 19.05 3.93
N LEU A 14 -22.89 18.62 4.66
CA LEU A 14 -22.73 17.64 5.74
C LEU A 14 -22.13 16.32 5.24
N ILE A 15 -22.57 15.81 4.09
CA ILE A 15 -22.02 14.59 3.49
C ILE A 15 -20.54 14.78 3.15
N ARG A 16 -20.18 15.92 2.54
CA ARG A 16 -18.80 16.23 2.16
C ARG A 16 -17.89 16.31 3.37
N ASP A 17 -18.29 17.08 4.38
CA ASP A 17 -17.49 17.31 5.58
C ASP A 17 -17.30 16.02 6.37
N THR A 18 -18.36 15.19 6.43
CA THR A 18 -18.28 13.86 7.05
C THR A 18 -17.34 12.95 6.27
N ALA A 19 -17.44 12.91 4.92
CA ALA A 19 -16.57 12.09 4.10
C ALA A 19 -15.09 12.53 4.22
N GLU A 20 -14.82 13.82 4.28
CA GLU A 20 -13.48 14.37 4.45
C GLU A 20 -12.91 14.05 5.84
N ALA A 21 -13.71 14.21 6.90
CA ALA A 21 -13.31 13.87 8.26
C ALA A 21 -12.99 12.36 8.39
N VAL A 22 -13.85 11.49 7.83
CA VAL A 22 -13.63 10.04 7.83
C VAL A 22 -12.37 9.67 7.02
N ALA A 23 -12.18 10.25 5.83
CA ALA A 23 -10.98 9.99 5.03
C ALA A 23 -9.69 10.42 5.75
N LYS A 24 -9.73 11.53 6.49
CA LYS A 24 -8.60 12.01 7.29
C LYS A 24 -8.27 11.06 8.44
N LEU A 25 -9.28 10.59 9.17
CA LEU A 25 -9.11 9.61 10.25
C LEU A 25 -8.49 8.30 9.73
N LEU A 26 -9.08 7.73 8.67
CA LEU A 26 -8.59 6.50 8.06
C LEU A 26 -7.14 6.65 7.56
N ARG A 27 -6.76 7.80 6.98
CA ARG A 27 -5.38 8.04 6.54
C ARG A 27 -4.40 8.10 7.71
N SER A 28 -4.82 8.68 8.85
CA SER A 28 -3.97 8.80 10.03
C SER A 28 -3.72 7.47 10.73
N GLU A 29 -4.73 6.59 10.79
CA GLU A 29 -4.61 5.25 11.39
C GLU A 29 -3.75 4.33 10.51
N ASN A 30 -3.97 4.35 9.20
CA ASN A 30 -3.19 3.54 8.25
C ASN A 30 -1.73 4.00 8.10
N ALA A 31 -1.41 5.25 8.47
CA ALA A 31 -0.03 5.72 8.46
C ALA A 31 0.84 5.07 9.56
N SER A 32 0.22 4.58 10.64
CA SER A 32 0.92 3.95 11.76
C SER A 32 1.18 2.45 11.57
N GLU A 33 0.42 1.77 10.70
CA GLU A 33 0.61 0.34 10.41
C GLU A 33 1.66 0.07 9.31
N ALA A 34 1.98 1.08 8.50
CA ALA A 34 2.98 0.96 7.46
C ALA A 34 4.40 1.16 8.00
N MET A 35 4.86 0.34 8.94
CA MET A 35 6.31 0.15 9.06
C MET A 35 6.76 -0.49 7.73
N PRO A 36 7.62 0.18 6.91
CA PRO A 36 8.09 -0.42 5.67
C PRO A 36 9.10 -1.51 6.03
N MET A 37 8.58 -2.68 6.40
CA MET A 37 9.40 -3.82 6.75
C MET A 37 10.00 -4.41 5.49
N LEU A 38 11.32 -4.62 5.54
CA LEU A 38 12.02 -5.39 4.55
C LEU A 38 11.64 -6.86 4.71
N VAL A 39 11.04 -7.43 3.68
CA VAL A 39 10.63 -8.84 3.68
C VAL A 39 11.69 -9.71 3.03
N ASP A 40 11.74 -10.99 3.38
CA ASP A 40 12.50 -11.96 2.61
C ASP A 40 11.77 -12.32 1.31
N GLY A 41 12.35 -13.21 0.51
CA GLY A 41 11.78 -13.51 -0.78
C GLY A 41 10.63 -14.52 -0.77
N ASP A 42 10.46 -15.31 0.29
CA ASP A 42 9.30 -16.21 0.42
C ASP A 42 8.07 -15.38 0.77
N GLU A 43 8.24 -14.43 1.69
CA GLU A 43 7.20 -13.45 2.02
C GLU A 43 6.88 -12.53 0.84
N MET A 44 7.89 -12.08 0.08
CA MET A 44 7.64 -11.30 -1.14
C MET A 44 6.85 -12.11 -2.18
N ALA A 45 7.16 -13.39 -2.35
CA ALA A 45 6.43 -14.28 -3.26
C ALA A 45 4.95 -14.41 -2.84
N ARG A 46 4.70 -14.57 -1.53
CA ARG A 46 3.35 -14.58 -0.95
C ARG A 46 2.60 -13.27 -1.22
N LEU A 47 3.23 -12.12 -0.94
CA LEU A 47 2.62 -10.80 -1.11
C LEU A 47 2.32 -10.48 -2.59
N ALA A 48 3.20 -10.87 -3.50
CA ALA A 48 3.01 -10.66 -4.93
C ALA A 48 2.09 -11.72 -5.59
N GLY A 49 1.66 -12.75 -4.86
CA GLY A 49 0.81 -13.82 -5.38
C GLY A 49 1.48 -14.68 -6.46
N ILE A 50 2.80 -14.82 -6.42
CA ILE A 50 3.59 -15.57 -7.42
C ILE A 50 4.57 -16.53 -6.76
N SER A 51 5.13 -17.46 -7.54
CA SER A 51 6.06 -18.45 -7.00
C SER A 51 7.44 -17.88 -6.67
N ARG A 52 8.11 -18.45 -5.65
CA ARG A 52 9.47 -18.07 -5.25
C ARG A 52 10.50 -18.09 -6.41
N PRO A 53 10.51 -19.10 -7.30
CA PRO A 53 11.39 -19.08 -8.47
C PRO A 53 11.13 -17.91 -9.44
N THR A 54 9.89 -17.42 -9.50
CA THR A 54 9.54 -16.26 -10.34
C THR A 54 10.14 -14.98 -9.77
N ILE A 55 10.07 -14.80 -8.44
CA ILE A 55 10.78 -13.71 -7.75
C ILE A 55 12.28 -13.78 -8.03
N ASP A 56 12.91 -14.96 -7.89
CA ASP A 56 14.35 -15.10 -8.12
C ASP A 56 14.75 -14.83 -9.57
N ARG A 57 13.92 -15.25 -10.54
CA ARG A 57 14.12 -14.94 -11.96
C ARG A 57 14.01 -13.44 -12.21
N ALA A 58 13.00 -12.78 -11.65
CA ALA A 58 12.78 -11.34 -11.80
C ALA A 58 13.92 -10.53 -11.17
N VAL A 59 14.50 -10.98 -10.05
CA VAL A 59 15.71 -10.36 -9.50
C VAL A 59 16.90 -10.56 -10.43
N ARG A 60 17.09 -11.79 -10.94
CA ARG A 60 18.22 -12.11 -11.82
C ARG A 60 18.17 -11.33 -13.13
N SER A 61 16.99 -11.08 -13.68
CA SER A 61 16.81 -10.26 -14.88
C SER A 61 16.84 -8.75 -14.62
N GLY A 62 16.97 -8.32 -13.36
CA GLY A 62 16.92 -6.91 -12.97
C GLY A 62 15.53 -6.28 -13.03
N LEU A 63 14.48 -7.10 -13.17
CA LEU A 63 13.10 -6.63 -13.29
C LEU A 63 12.58 -6.00 -11.99
N ILE A 64 12.93 -6.60 -10.84
CA ILE A 64 12.48 -6.12 -9.53
C ILE A 64 13.66 -5.73 -8.64
N PRO A 65 13.53 -4.64 -7.86
CA PRO A 65 14.58 -4.19 -6.97
C PRO A 65 14.76 -5.12 -5.77
N SER A 66 16.00 -5.27 -5.32
CA SER A 66 16.32 -5.99 -4.07
C SER A 66 17.49 -5.33 -3.35
N ILE A 67 17.60 -5.57 -2.04
CA ILE A 67 18.64 -5.02 -1.18
C ILE A 67 19.32 -6.17 -0.45
N MET A 68 20.66 -6.14 -0.38
CA MET A 68 21.41 -7.09 0.44
C MET A 68 21.57 -6.55 1.86
N VAL A 69 21.14 -7.33 2.86
CA VAL A 69 21.37 -7.07 4.28
C VAL A 69 22.24 -8.22 4.81
N GLY A 70 23.55 -7.97 4.87
CA GLY A 70 24.53 -9.03 5.11
C GLY A 70 24.50 -10.06 3.97
N ARG A 71 24.19 -11.32 4.32
CA ARG A 71 24.04 -12.42 3.34
C ARG A 71 22.60 -12.64 2.87
N ALA A 72 21.64 -11.95 3.48
CA ALA A 72 20.22 -12.12 3.17
C ALA A 72 19.76 -11.08 2.14
N ARG A 73 19.07 -11.54 1.10
CA ARG A 73 18.37 -10.64 0.16
C ARG A 73 17.03 -10.26 0.76
N ARG A 74 16.73 -8.96 0.71
CA ARG A 74 15.51 -8.36 1.22
C ARG A 74 14.81 -7.51 0.17
N PHE A 75 13.51 -7.36 0.33
CA PHE A 75 12.64 -6.67 -0.61
C PHE A 75 11.84 -5.59 0.10
N ARG A 76 11.62 -4.47 -0.59
CA ARG A 76 10.61 -3.48 -0.22
C ARG A 76 9.34 -3.81 -1.01
N PRO A 77 8.25 -4.29 -0.37
CA PRO A 77 7.07 -4.75 -1.09
C PRO A 77 6.52 -3.72 -2.09
N ALA A 78 6.35 -2.47 -1.65
CA ALA A 78 5.83 -1.40 -2.51
C ALA A 78 6.66 -1.21 -3.78
N ALA A 79 8.00 -1.15 -3.67
CA ALA A 79 8.88 -0.96 -4.81
C ALA A 79 8.86 -2.15 -5.78
N VAL A 80 8.73 -3.38 -5.26
CA VAL A 80 8.60 -4.58 -6.09
C VAL A 80 7.27 -4.59 -6.84
N ILE A 81 6.16 -4.29 -6.15
CA ILE A 81 4.82 -4.25 -6.76
C ILE A 81 4.79 -3.21 -7.88
N THR A 82 5.28 -1.99 -7.64
CA THR A 82 5.36 -0.95 -8.67
C THR A 82 6.18 -1.38 -9.89
N ALA A 83 7.30 -2.08 -9.70
CA ALA A 83 8.12 -2.58 -10.80
C ALA A 83 7.38 -3.65 -11.62
N LEU A 84 6.68 -4.58 -10.96
CA LEU A 84 5.87 -5.61 -11.61
C LEU A 84 4.69 -5.01 -12.39
N GLU A 85 4.03 -4.00 -11.83
CA GLU A 85 2.95 -3.27 -12.51
C GLU A 85 3.42 -2.46 -13.72
N SER A 86 4.66 -1.98 -13.71
CA SER A 86 5.26 -1.27 -14.84
C SER A 86 5.57 -2.25 -15.96
N ALA A 87 6.15 -3.41 -15.61
CA ALA A 87 6.51 -4.46 -16.57
C ALA A 87 5.31 -5.13 -17.25
N SER A 88 4.11 -5.10 -16.66
CA SER A 88 2.90 -5.68 -17.28
C SER A 88 2.23 -4.77 -18.31
N ARG A 89 2.65 -3.50 -18.38
CA ARG A 89 2.09 -2.50 -19.30
C ARG A 89 2.90 -2.34 -20.60
N GLU A 90 4.09 -2.93 -20.65
CA GLU A 90 4.98 -2.99 -21.82
C GLU A 90 4.70 -4.26 -22.64
#